data_AF-A0A1S3BHJ3-F1
#
_entry.id   AF-A0A1S3BHJ3-F1
#
_cell.length_a   1.000
_cell.length_b   1.000
_cell.length_c   1.000
_cell.angle_alpha   90.00
_cell.angle_beta   90.00
_cell.angle_gamma   90.00
#
_symmetry.space_group_name_H-M   'P 1'
#
loop_
_entity.id
_entity.type
_entity.pdbx_description
1 polymer ?
#
loop_
_entity_poly.entity_id
_entity_poly.type
_entity_poly.pdbx_seq_one_letter_code
_entity_poly.pdbx_strand_id
1 'polypeptide(L)'
;MSGARLCGLLGELGYEGAQALDPDSFEWPFQYDDARSILDWICSSLRPANVLSHSELSQYGQFLEEGKLLEGEDLDSAYDSISAFSSRRDNQDALFGGEEGLKEIREATLAYKSEALQLQRQLSHLQSQYDMLTSQASTLTQGRRARVAATSSVNGQLTSIDDSISARNLEMNAVLGRIASTAQELAHYHSGDEDGIYLAYSDFHPYLVGDSSCIKELNQWFSKQLDTGPYRLVAEEGKSKCSWVSLDDMSNILVRDLETSHHQRVSELQRLRSIFGTSERQWVEAQVENAKQQAILMVLKSQVTSDEAHIHLDLHSLRRKHSELVGELSNLYDKEEKLLSETIPDLCWELAQLQDTYILQGDYDLKVMRQEYYIDRQKVFISHLVNQLSRHQFLKIACQVEKKNMLGAYSLLKVIESELQAYLSATKGRVGRCRALIQAASDVQEQGAVDDRDSFLHGVRDLLSMHSNIQAGVSTYVSAPGIIQQISHLHSDLRTLQSDLENSLPGDRNRCINDLCSLIQSLQQLLFASSTTAQPILTPRVLMKELDEMEKINAKLSSAVEEVTLEHCKKNEIVKHHSQEVGLQRRVFVDFFCNPERLRSQVRELTARVRAMQAS
;
A
#
# COMPACT_ATOMS: atom_id res chain seq x y z
N MET A 1 34.22 10.01 -42.67
CA MET A 1 35.57 10.18 -43.22
C MET A 1 36.51 9.69 -42.14
N SER A 2 37.38 8.73 -42.43
CA SER A 2 38.10 7.93 -41.42
C SER A 2 39.61 8.00 -41.60
N GLY A 3 40.35 7.65 -40.55
CA GLY A 3 41.82 7.54 -40.55
C GLY A 3 42.36 6.65 -41.67
N ALA A 4 41.62 5.60 -42.05
CA ALA A 4 41.95 4.72 -43.16
C ALA A 4 42.11 5.44 -44.52
N ARG A 5 41.32 6.48 -44.79
CA ARG A 5 41.41 7.22 -46.06
C ARG A 5 42.63 8.15 -46.09
N LEU A 6 43.01 8.71 -44.94
CA LEU A 6 44.23 9.50 -44.78
C LEU A 6 45.48 8.64 -44.97
N CYS A 7 45.55 7.48 -44.32
CA CYS A 7 46.65 6.53 -44.48
C CYS A 7 46.76 6.02 -45.93
N GLY A 8 45.62 5.74 -46.58
CA GLY A 8 45.58 5.40 -48.00
C GLY A 8 46.13 6.50 -48.90
N LEU A 9 45.74 7.75 -48.66
CA LEU A 9 46.24 8.91 -49.42
C LEU A 9 47.73 9.16 -49.19
N LEU A 10 48.26 8.99 -47.97
CA LEU A 10 49.69 9.07 -47.70
C LEU A 10 50.49 7.98 -48.43
N GLY A 11 49.91 6.78 -48.58
CA GLY A 11 50.45 5.74 -49.44
C GLY A 11 50.45 6.12 -50.91
N GLU A 12 49.35 6.69 -51.41
CA GLU A 12 49.24 7.19 -52.80
C GLU A 12 50.22 8.34 -53.10
N LEU A 13 50.57 9.15 -52.09
CA LEU A 13 51.55 10.23 -52.19
C LEU A 13 53.01 9.75 -52.06
N GLY A 14 53.26 8.46 -51.86
CA GLY A 14 54.61 7.88 -51.86
C GLY A 14 55.38 8.03 -50.54
N TYR A 15 54.70 8.15 -49.40
CA TYR A 15 55.36 8.22 -48.09
C TYR A 15 56.03 6.88 -47.71
N GLU A 16 57.35 6.89 -47.46
CA GLU A 16 58.17 5.68 -47.23
C GLU A 16 57.72 4.84 -46.01
N GLY A 17 57.04 5.46 -45.04
CA GLY A 17 56.51 4.80 -43.84
C GLY A 17 55.04 4.36 -43.93
N ALA A 18 54.37 4.48 -45.09
CA ALA A 18 52.91 4.33 -45.20
C ALA A 18 52.38 2.95 -44.79
N GLN A 19 53.19 1.89 -44.94
CA GLN A 19 52.81 0.52 -44.56
C GLN A 19 52.91 0.26 -43.04
N ALA A 20 53.60 1.12 -42.29
CA ALA A 20 53.75 1.01 -40.84
C ALA A 20 52.70 1.82 -40.06
N LEU A 21 51.82 2.56 -40.76
CA LEU A 21 50.78 3.38 -40.14
C LEU A 21 49.51 2.55 -39.93
N ASP A 22 49.08 2.47 -38.68
CA ASP A 22 47.83 1.81 -38.30
C ASP A 22 46.63 2.76 -38.52
N PRO A 23 45.63 2.40 -39.35
CA PRO A 23 44.45 3.22 -39.61
C PRO A 23 43.65 3.62 -38.38
N ASP A 24 43.57 2.73 -37.38
CA ASP A 24 42.74 2.91 -36.18
C ASP A 24 43.36 3.96 -35.25
N SER A 25 44.69 4.03 -35.21
CA SER A 25 45.45 5.04 -34.47
C SER A 25 45.22 6.48 -34.97
N PHE A 26 44.68 6.66 -36.19
CA PHE A 26 44.37 7.96 -36.79
C PHE A 26 42.86 8.27 -36.86
N GLU A 27 41.99 7.52 -36.17
CA GLU A 27 40.57 7.85 -36.11
C GLU A 27 40.23 8.98 -35.13
N TRP A 28 40.97 9.11 -34.03
CA TRP A 28 40.68 10.09 -32.98
C TRP A 28 40.69 11.57 -33.46
N PRO A 29 41.53 12.02 -34.41
CA PRO A 29 41.50 13.40 -34.89
C PRO A 29 40.24 13.74 -35.69
N PHE A 30 39.58 12.74 -36.31
CA PHE A 30 38.33 12.92 -37.05
C PHE A 30 37.10 13.05 -36.15
N GLN A 31 37.25 12.77 -34.84
CA GLN A 31 36.19 12.94 -33.85
C GLN A 31 36.06 14.40 -33.38
N TYR A 32 37.05 15.25 -33.65
CA TYR A 32 37.03 16.68 -33.34
C TYR A 32 36.55 17.50 -34.53
N ASP A 33 35.46 18.26 -34.37
CA ASP A 33 34.82 19.02 -35.47
C ASP A 33 35.76 20.06 -36.12
N ASP A 34 36.63 20.70 -35.33
CA ASP A 34 37.59 21.70 -35.82
C ASP A 34 38.65 21.07 -36.74
N ALA A 35 39.23 19.94 -36.33
CA ALA A 35 40.26 19.24 -37.09
C ALA A 35 39.68 18.49 -38.31
N ARG A 36 38.44 18.03 -38.20
CA ARG A 36 37.76 17.27 -39.25
C ARG A 36 37.61 18.06 -40.55
N SER A 37 37.29 19.34 -40.48
CA SER A 37 37.16 20.20 -41.67
C SER A 37 38.47 20.32 -42.47
N ILE A 38 39.59 20.43 -41.75
CA ILE A 38 40.94 20.52 -42.33
C ILE A 38 41.39 19.16 -42.87
N LEU A 39 41.19 18.08 -42.10
CA LEU A 39 41.56 16.72 -42.52
C LEU A 39 40.74 16.24 -43.72
N ASP A 40 39.46 16.61 -43.79
CA ASP A 40 38.61 16.33 -44.94
C ASP A 40 39.06 17.13 -46.17
N TRP A 41 39.51 18.39 -46.00
CA TRP A 41 40.11 19.17 -47.08
C TRP A 41 41.41 18.55 -47.60
N ILE A 42 42.32 18.13 -46.70
CA ILE A 42 43.56 17.44 -47.04
C ILE A 42 43.26 16.17 -47.84
N CYS A 43 42.32 15.35 -47.37
CA CYS A 43 41.96 14.08 -48.02
C CYS A 43 41.22 14.24 -49.37
N SER A 44 40.72 15.43 -49.69
CA SER A 44 39.97 15.70 -50.92
C SER A 44 40.75 16.54 -51.94
N SER A 45 41.72 17.33 -51.48
CA SER A 45 42.45 18.31 -52.31
C SER A 45 43.84 17.84 -52.71
N LEU A 46 44.51 17.01 -51.90
CA LEU A 46 45.82 16.47 -52.24
C LEU A 46 45.67 15.32 -53.25
N ARG A 47 46.41 15.43 -54.36
CA ARG A 47 46.52 14.40 -55.39
C ARG A 47 48.00 14.11 -55.65
N PRO A 48 48.34 12.95 -56.22
CA PRO A 48 49.73 12.63 -56.59
C PRO A 48 50.39 13.68 -57.51
N ALA A 49 49.60 14.42 -58.31
CA ALA A 49 50.09 15.51 -59.15
C ALA A 49 50.57 16.76 -58.38
N ASN A 50 50.24 16.86 -57.09
CA ASN A 50 50.64 17.99 -56.24
C ASN A 50 51.96 17.72 -55.49
N VAL A 51 52.50 16.50 -55.61
CA VAL A 51 53.73 16.08 -54.94
C VAL A 51 54.76 15.76 -56.00
N LEU A 52 55.94 16.36 -55.87
CA LEU A 52 57.05 16.13 -56.79
C LEU A 52 57.47 14.65 -56.70
N SER A 53 57.45 13.97 -57.84
CA SER A 53 57.89 12.59 -57.93
C SER A 53 59.40 12.48 -57.67
N HIS A 54 59.86 11.31 -57.21
CA HIS A 54 61.29 11.08 -56.98
C HIS A 54 62.13 11.24 -58.26
N SER A 55 61.54 10.99 -59.43
CA SER A 55 62.13 11.27 -60.75
C SER A 55 62.24 12.77 -61.04
N GLU A 56 61.22 13.58 -60.70
CA GLU A 56 61.26 15.03 -60.89
C GLU A 56 62.23 15.70 -59.91
N LEU A 57 62.34 15.21 -58.67
CA LEU A 57 63.36 15.67 -57.72
C LEU A 57 64.78 15.30 -58.18
N SER A 58 64.96 14.13 -58.79
CA SER A 58 66.25 13.73 -59.38
C SER A 58 66.59 14.55 -60.63
N GLN A 59 65.60 14.84 -61.48
CA GLN A 59 65.76 15.74 -62.63
C GLN A 59 66.05 17.18 -62.20
N TYR A 60 65.39 17.67 -61.15
CA TYR A 60 65.66 18.97 -60.56
C TYR A 60 67.07 19.02 -59.94
N GLY A 61 67.51 17.94 -59.27
CA GLY A 61 68.90 17.80 -58.81
C GLY A 61 69.91 17.81 -59.96
N GLN A 62 69.61 17.14 -61.08
CA GLN A 62 70.42 17.21 -62.30
C GLN A 62 70.40 18.61 -62.92
N PHE A 63 69.27 19.32 -62.93
CA PHE A 63 69.20 20.69 -63.43
C PHE A 63 69.94 21.70 -62.54
N LEU A 64 69.98 21.46 -61.23
CA LEU A 64 70.83 22.17 -60.27
C LEU A 64 72.32 21.91 -60.54
N GLU A 65 72.71 20.67 -60.84
CA GLU A 65 74.10 20.32 -61.19
C GLU A 65 74.50 20.83 -62.59
N GLU A 66 73.57 20.91 -63.54
CA GLU A 66 73.77 21.41 -64.91
C GLU A 66 73.67 22.94 -65.03
N GLY A 67 73.24 23.65 -63.99
CA GLY A 67 73.12 25.12 -63.97
C GLY A 67 72.05 25.66 -64.93
N LYS A 68 71.05 24.85 -65.32
CA LYS A 68 69.97 25.23 -66.25
C LYS A 68 68.68 25.58 -65.52
N LEU A 69 68.77 26.40 -64.47
CA LEU A 69 67.61 26.96 -63.80
C LEU A 69 67.32 28.36 -64.33
N LEU A 70 66.10 28.61 -64.79
CA LEU A 70 65.62 29.96 -65.08
C LEU A 70 65.13 30.57 -63.76
N GLU A 71 65.92 31.47 -63.17
CA GLU A 71 65.57 32.18 -61.94
C GLU A 71 65.45 33.69 -62.20
N GLY A 72 64.43 34.33 -61.62
CA GLY A 72 64.26 35.78 -61.65
C GLY A 72 63.92 36.35 -63.04
N GLU A 73 64.67 37.38 -63.47
CA GLU A 73 64.39 38.17 -64.69
C GLU A 73 64.34 37.32 -65.98
N ASP A 74 65.04 36.18 -66.02
CA ASP A 74 65.02 35.27 -67.17
C ASP A 74 63.69 34.48 -67.28
N LEU A 75 63.00 34.26 -66.16
CA LEU A 75 61.66 33.65 -66.12
C LEU A 75 60.59 34.69 -66.48
N ASP A 76 60.72 35.90 -65.95
CA ASP A 76 59.81 37.02 -66.23
C ASP A 76 59.90 37.44 -67.71
N SER A 77 61.09 37.43 -68.30
CA SER A 77 61.28 37.69 -69.74
C SER A 77 60.74 36.57 -70.63
N ALA A 78 60.85 35.30 -70.20
CA ALA A 78 60.19 34.19 -70.88
C ALA A 78 58.65 34.32 -70.80
N TYR A 79 58.11 34.74 -69.66
CA TYR A 79 56.68 35.01 -69.46
C TYR A 79 56.19 36.17 -70.35
N ASP A 80 56.96 37.26 -70.46
CA ASP A 80 56.66 38.42 -71.30
C ASP A 80 56.79 38.12 -72.81
N SER A 81 57.63 37.14 -73.18
CA SER A 81 57.82 36.72 -74.58
C SER A 81 56.68 35.86 -75.14
N ILE A 82 55.81 35.34 -74.27
CA ILE A 82 54.63 34.58 -74.67
C ILE A 82 53.58 35.57 -75.18
N SER A 83 53.52 35.70 -76.51
CA SER A 83 52.68 36.64 -77.28
C SER A 83 51.16 36.51 -77.07
N ALA A 84 50.71 35.64 -76.15
CA ALA A 84 49.30 35.48 -75.78
C ALA A 84 48.85 36.41 -74.63
N PHE A 85 49.78 37.06 -73.92
CA PHE A 85 49.45 37.81 -72.69
C PHE A 85 49.98 39.26 -72.61
N SER A 86 50.55 39.83 -73.67
CA SER A 86 50.96 41.24 -73.65
C SER A 86 49.74 42.18 -73.82
N SER A 87 49.50 43.01 -72.80
CA SER A 87 48.33 43.92 -72.69
C SER A 87 48.46 45.22 -73.47
N ARG A 88 49.47 45.35 -74.35
CA ARG A 88 49.76 46.60 -75.07
C ARG A 88 49.38 46.48 -76.54
N ARG A 89 48.09 46.68 -76.82
CA ARG A 89 47.61 47.04 -78.16
C ARG A 89 47.46 48.56 -78.24
N ASP A 90 48.46 49.21 -78.82
CA ASP A 90 48.34 50.57 -79.37
C ASP A 90 47.44 50.49 -80.61
N ASN A 91 46.17 50.87 -80.45
CA ASN A 91 45.20 50.91 -81.54
C ASN A 91 44.75 52.36 -81.78
N GLN A 92 45.59 53.16 -82.45
CA GLN A 92 45.15 54.38 -83.14
C GLN A 92 44.71 54.13 -84.59
N ASP A 93 44.73 52.89 -85.09
CA ASP A 93 44.44 52.60 -86.52
C ASP A 93 43.22 51.70 -86.79
N ALA A 94 42.27 51.57 -85.86
CA ALA A 94 41.04 50.78 -86.08
C ALA A 94 39.73 51.62 -86.07
N LEU A 95 39.81 52.90 -86.45
CA LEU A 95 38.67 53.84 -86.44
C LEU A 95 37.80 53.82 -87.70
N PHE A 96 37.98 52.84 -88.61
CA PHE A 96 37.14 52.70 -89.81
C PHE A 96 36.76 51.24 -90.12
N GLY A 97 36.09 50.59 -89.16
CA GLY A 97 35.40 49.30 -89.33
C GLY A 97 34.15 49.18 -88.44
N GLY A 98 33.51 50.31 -88.14
CA GLY A 98 32.35 50.40 -87.26
C GLY A 98 31.07 49.99 -87.96
N GLU A 99 30.44 48.92 -87.48
CA GLU A 99 29.10 48.95 -86.86
C GLU A 99 28.56 47.55 -86.53
N GLU A 100 29.05 46.48 -87.19
CA GLU A 100 28.53 45.12 -86.98
C GLU A 100 29.12 44.45 -85.72
N GLY A 101 30.45 44.46 -85.51
CA GLY A 101 31.05 43.85 -84.32
C GLY A 101 30.70 44.54 -82.99
N LEU A 102 30.43 45.85 -83.01
CA LEU A 102 29.97 46.59 -81.82
C LEU A 102 28.51 46.26 -81.48
N LYS A 103 27.67 45.95 -82.48
CA LYS A 103 26.31 45.45 -82.29
C LYS A 103 26.35 44.01 -81.76
N GLU A 104 27.16 43.13 -82.33
CA GLU A 104 27.33 41.74 -81.85
C GLU A 104 27.86 41.67 -80.41
N ILE A 105 28.84 42.49 -80.05
CA ILE A 105 29.35 42.56 -78.67
C ILE A 105 28.28 43.11 -77.72
N ARG A 106 27.49 44.10 -78.15
CA ARG A 106 26.36 44.64 -77.36
C ARG A 106 25.25 43.60 -77.18
N GLU A 107 24.93 42.84 -78.22
CA GLU A 107 23.95 41.75 -78.18
C GLU A 107 24.44 40.60 -77.29
N ALA A 108 25.71 40.20 -77.39
CA ALA A 108 26.33 39.21 -76.51
C ALA A 108 26.37 39.67 -75.05
N THR A 109 26.72 40.94 -74.77
CA THR A 109 26.69 41.47 -73.40
C THR A 109 25.27 41.61 -72.85
N LEU A 110 24.26 41.89 -73.68
CA LEU A 110 22.86 41.84 -73.27
C LEU A 110 22.41 40.40 -72.99
N ALA A 111 22.83 39.44 -73.80
CA ALA A 111 22.58 38.02 -73.58
C ALA A 111 23.19 37.55 -72.25
N TYR A 112 24.47 37.82 -71.99
CA TYR A 112 25.12 37.50 -70.72
C TYR A 112 24.48 38.21 -69.52
N LYS A 113 24.04 39.46 -69.66
CA LYS A 113 23.28 40.15 -68.60
C LYS A 113 21.94 39.48 -68.33
N SER A 114 21.24 39.03 -69.38
CA SER A 114 19.98 38.32 -69.23
C SER A 114 20.16 36.96 -68.55
N GLU A 115 21.23 36.24 -68.88
CA GLU A 115 21.61 34.98 -68.27
C GLU A 115 22.03 35.16 -66.81
N ALA A 116 22.83 36.18 -66.50
CA ALA A 116 23.20 36.53 -65.12
C ALA A 116 21.97 36.88 -64.26
N LEU A 117 21.01 37.64 -64.82
CA LEU A 117 19.75 37.93 -64.13
C LEU A 117 18.90 36.67 -63.93
N GLN A 118 18.90 35.74 -64.89
CA GLN A 118 18.19 34.46 -64.76
C GLN A 118 18.82 33.58 -63.67
N LEU A 119 20.16 33.48 -63.63
CA LEU A 119 20.90 32.78 -62.59
C LEU A 119 20.68 33.42 -61.21
N GLN A 120 20.66 34.75 -61.12
CA GLN A 120 20.36 35.45 -59.87
C GLN A 120 18.95 35.15 -59.34
N ARG A 121 17.96 35.06 -60.24
CA ARG A 121 16.59 34.63 -59.88
C ARG A 121 16.53 33.17 -59.44
N GLN A 122 17.30 32.29 -60.08
CA GLN A 122 17.39 30.89 -59.67
C GLN A 122 18.05 30.75 -58.29
N LEU A 123 19.11 31.52 -58.01
CA LEU A 123 19.76 31.54 -56.71
C LEU A 123 18.83 32.07 -55.61
N SER A 124 18.10 33.15 -55.85
CA SER A 124 17.15 33.68 -54.85
C SER A 124 16.00 32.71 -54.60
N HIS A 125 15.54 32.00 -55.64
CA HIS A 125 14.55 30.94 -55.47
C HIS A 125 15.09 29.78 -54.61
N LEU A 126 16.31 29.33 -54.89
CA LEU A 126 16.96 28.24 -54.14
C LEU A 126 17.22 28.65 -52.68
N GLN A 127 17.64 29.88 -52.43
CA GLN A 127 17.80 30.44 -51.08
C GLN A 127 16.47 30.43 -50.32
N SER A 128 15.37 30.87 -50.95
CA SER A 128 14.04 30.85 -50.31
C SER A 128 13.56 29.43 -49.99
N GLN A 129 13.89 28.45 -50.84
CA GLN A 129 13.62 27.03 -50.57
C GLN A 129 14.47 26.51 -49.42
N TYR A 130 15.75 26.88 -49.34
CA TYR A 130 16.64 26.49 -48.26
C TYR A 130 16.19 27.08 -46.92
N ASP A 131 15.78 28.34 -46.89
CA ASP A 131 15.27 28.99 -45.68
C ASP A 131 13.98 28.33 -45.20
N MET A 132 13.07 27.98 -46.12
CA MET A 132 11.86 27.22 -45.82
C MET A 132 12.18 25.84 -45.22
N LEU A 133 13.10 25.10 -45.83
CA LEU A 133 13.55 23.80 -45.33
C LEU A 133 14.21 23.92 -43.96
N THR A 134 14.99 24.97 -43.73
CA THR A 134 15.68 25.24 -42.45
C THR A 134 14.66 25.55 -41.35
N SER A 135 13.62 26.33 -41.67
CA SER A 135 12.49 26.59 -40.77
C SER A 135 11.69 25.31 -40.44
N GLN A 136 11.46 24.45 -41.44
CA GLN A 136 10.83 23.15 -41.21
C GLN A 136 11.71 22.22 -40.36
N ALA A 137 13.03 22.22 -40.59
CA ALA A 137 13.96 21.43 -39.80
C ALA A 137 14.03 21.91 -38.34
N SER A 138 14.01 23.22 -38.10
CA SER A 138 14.05 23.79 -36.75
C SER A 138 12.76 23.50 -35.98
N THR A 139 11.59 23.66 -36.60
CA THR A 139 10.29 23.29 -36.01
C THR A 139 10.21 21.80 -35.70
N LEU A 140 10.69 20.93 -36.59
CA LEU A 140 10.73 19.48 -36.36
C LEU A 140 11.69 19.12 -35.21
N THR A 141 12.84 19.80 -35.12
CA THR A 141 13.81 19.63 -34.03
C THR A 141 13.23 20.09 -32.69
N GLN A 142 12.57 21.24 -32.65
CA GLN A 142 11.88 21.75 -31.46
C GLN A 142 10.74 20.81 -31.04
N GLY A 143 9.93 20.34 -31.99
CA GLY A 143 8.90 19.34 -31.74
C GLY A 143 9.46 18.01 -31.20
N ARG A 144 10.62 17.57 -31.70
CA ARG A 144 11.34 16.41 -31.14
C ARG A 144 11.79 16.66 -29.71
N ARG A 145 12.40 17.82 -29.40
CA ARG A 145 12.83 18.17 -28.04
C ARG A 145 11.66 18.22 -27.06
N ALA A 146 10.55 18.85 -27.45
CA ALA A 146 9.33 18.92 -26.63
C ALA A 146 8.76 17.51 -26.34
N ARG A 147 8.71 16.63 -27.35
CA ARG A 147 8.30 15.24 -27.15
C ARG A 147 9.24 14.49 -26.21
N VAL A 148 10.56 14.62 -26.37
CA VAL A 148 11.53 13.98 -25.49
C VAL A 148 11.38 14.46 -24.04
N ALA A 149 11.18 15.76 -23.82
CA ALA A 149 10.97 16.32 -22.48
C ALA A 149 9.66 15.82 -21.84
N ALA A 150 8.57 15.74 -22.62
CA ALA A 150 7.31 15.17 -22.17
C ALA A 150 7.46 13.68 -21.83
N THR A 151 8.14 12.90 -22.69
CA THR A 151 8.43 11.48 -22.43
C THR A 151 9.31 11.29 -21.20
N SER A 152 10.31 12.14 -20.95
CA SER A 152 11.13 12.04 -19.74
C SER A 152 10.34 12.37 -18.47
N SER A 153 9.42 13.34 -18.52
CA SER A 153 8.54 13.66 -17.38
C SER A 153 7.58 12.50 -17.08
N VAL A 154 6.96 11.92 -18.11
CA VAL A 154 6.09 10.75 -17.97
C VAL A 154 6.88 9.54 -17.48
N ASN A 155 8.08 9.29 -18.01
CA ASN A 155 8.93 8.21 -17.52
C ASN A 155 9.32 8.42 -16.05
N GLY A 156 9.59 9.66 -15.62
CA GLY A 156 9.85 9.97 -14.21
C GLY A 156 8.65 9.69 -13.29
N GLN A 157 7.43 9.97 -13.76
CA GLN A 157 6.21 9.60 -13.05
C GLN A 157 6.00 8.08 -13.03
N LEU A 158 6.32 7.39 -14.13
CA LEU A 158 6.20 5.94 -14.20
C LEU A 158 7.18 5.25 -13.24
N THR A 159 8.43 5.73 -13.17
CA THR A 159 9.42 5.21 -12.22
C THR A 159 9.02 5.47 -10.77
N SER A 160 8.46 6.63 -10.44
CA SER A 160 8.01 6.89 -9.05
C SER A 160 6.82 6.02 -8.64
N ILE A 161 5.92 5.71 -9.59
CA ILE A 161 4.84 4.75 -9.36
C ILE A 161 5.41 3.33 -9.20
N ASP A 162 6.36 2.93 -10.04
CA ASP A 162 6.99 1.60 -9.95
C ASP A 162 7.74 1.40 -8.63
N ASP A 163 8.47 2.42 -8.18
CA ASP A 163 9.13 2.46 -6.86
C ASP A 163 8.09 2.34 -5.73
N SER A 164 6.97 3.06 -5.83
CA SER A 164 5.88 2.99 -4.84
C SER A 164 5.23 1.60 -4.79
N ILE A 165 4.98 0.98 -5.93
CA ILE A 165 4.42 -0.37 -6.03
C ILE A 165 5.42 -1.38 -5.46
N SER A 166 6.70 -1.25 -5.81
CA SER A 166 7.77 -2.12 -5.31
C SER A 166 7.94 -2.02 -3.79
N ALA A 167 7.88 -0.82 -3.22
CA ALA A 167 7.89 -0.60 -1.77
C ALA A 167 6.69 -1.28 -1.10
N ARG A 168 5.48 -1.11 -1.64
CA ARG A 168 4.26 -1.75 -1.12
C ARG A 168 4.31 -3.28 -1.24
N ASN A 169 4.90 -3.82 -2.30
CA ASN A 169 5.11 -5.26 -2.46
C ASN A 169 6.09 -5.80 -1.40
N LEU A 170 7.15 -5.05 -1.07
CA LEU A 170 8.09 -5.43 -0.02
C LEU A 170 7.41 -5.43 1.35
N GLU A 171 6.60 -4.42 1.65
CA GLU A 171 5.77 -4.39 2.88
C GLU A 171 4.80 -5.58 2.95
N MET A 172 4.13 -5.91 1.83
CA MET A 172 3.23 -7.07 1.76
C MET A 172 3.98 -8.37 2.03
N ASN A 173 5.15 -8.56 1.41
CA ASN A 173 5.98 -9.74 1.65
C ASN A 173 6.43 -9.83 3.11
N ALA A 174 6.76 -8.70 3.75
CA ALA A 174 7.08 -8.66 5.17
C ALA A 174 5.88 -9.03 6.05
N VAL A 175 4.67 -8.56 5.72
CA VAL A 175 3.44 -8.95 6.40
C VAL A 175 3.18 -10.46 6.24
N LEU A 176 3.28 -10.99 5.03
CA LEU A 176 3.11 -12.43 4.76
C LEU A 176 4.14 -13.27 5.51
N GLY A 177 5.40 -12.82 5.58
CA GLY A 177 6.45 -13.47 6.38
C GLY A 177 6.10 -13.52 7.87
N ARG A 178 5.60 -12.42 8.45
CA ARG A 178 5.10 -12.40 9.85
C ARG A 178 3.88 -13.28 10.07
N ILE A 179 2.98 -13.38 9.09
CA ILE A 179 1.83 -14.28 9.18
C ILE A 179 2.32 -15.74 9.14
N ALA A 180 3.27 -16.07 8.28
CA ALA A 180 3.84 -17.41 8.21
C ALA A 180 4.56 -17.80 9.51
N SER A 181 5.35 -16.89 10.10
CA SER A 181 6.03 -17.16 11.38
C SER A 181 5.05 -17.32 12.54
N THR A 182 4.05 -16.44 12.65
CA THR A 182 3.03 -16.56 13.73
C THR A 182 2.14 -17.79 13.56
N ALA A 183 1.83 -18.18 12.32
CA ALA A 183 1.15 -19.45 12.04
C ALA A 183 2.00 -20.67 12.42
N GLN A 184 3.32 -20.60 12.21
CA GLN A 184 4.24 -21.66 12.61
C GLN A 184 4.39 -21.75 14.14
N GLU A 185 4.45 -20.62 14.84
CA GLU A 185 4.42 -20.55 16.31
C GLU A 185 3.13 -21.15 16.87
N LEU A 186 1.97 -20.80 16.30
CA LEU A 186 0.68 -21.43 16.66
C LEU A 186 0.66 -22.92 16.45
N ALA A 187 1.15 -23.38 15.30
CA ALA A 187 1.25 -24.81 15.00
C ALA A 187 2.13 -25.52 16.03
N HIS A 188 3.21 -24.87 16.46
CA HIS A 188 4.08 -25.37 17.52
C HIS A 188 3.37 -25.43 18.88
N TYR A 189 2.64 -24.39 19.30
CA TYR A 189 1.84 -24.43 20.55
C TYR A 189 0.77 -25.53 20.55
N HIS A 190 0.29 -25.94 19.38
CA HIS A 190 -0.68 -27.02 19.23
C HIS A 190 -0.08 -28.38 18.81
N SER A 191 1.26 -28.51 18.69
CA SER A 191 1.90 -29.78 18.30
C SER A 191 1.93 -30.81 19.43
N GLY A 192 1.76 -30.37 20.69
CA GLY A 192 1.70 -31.24 21.86
C GLY A 192 3.08 -31.73 22.35
N ASP A 193 4.17 -31.17 21.84
CA ASP A 193 5.55 -31.53 22.24
C ASP A 193 6.02 -30.84 23.54
N GLU A 194 5.34 -29.77 23.97
CA GLU A 194 5.55 -29.02 25.23
C GLU A 194 4.28 -29.08 26.09
N ASP A 195 4.33 -28.61 27.35
CA ASP A 195 3.16 -28.40 28.22
C ASP A 195 2.18 -27.39 27.58
N GLY A 196 1.41 -27.86 26.60
CA GLY A 196 0.55 -27.05 25.76
C GLY A 196 -0.52 -26.37 26.59
N ILE A 197 -0.54 -25.03 26.53
CA ILE A 197 -1.60 -24.23 27.16
C ILE A 197 -2.87 -24.45 26.34
N TYR A 198 -3.79 -25.23 26.90
CA TYR A 198 -5.14 -25.38 26.36
C TYR A 198 -5.96 -24.12 26.66
N LEU A 199 -6.49 -23.48 25.62
CA LEU A 199 -7.35 -22.31 25.73
C LEU A 199 -8.65 -22.65 26.48
N ALA A 200 -9.10 -23.90 26.44
CA ALA A 200 -10.27 -24.37 27.19
C ALA A 200 -10.10 -24.26 28.71
N TYR A 201 -8.86 -24.29 29.22
CA TYR A 201 -8.55 -24.17 30.65
C TYR A 201 -8.01 -22.79 31.03
N SER A 202 -7.91 -21.88 30.06
CA SER A 202 -7.38 -20.53 30.28
C SER A 202 -8.50 -19.56 30.71
N ASP A 203 -8.19 -18.64 31.62
CA ASP A 203 -9.10 -17.57 32.00
C ASP A 203 -9.07 -16.43 30.97
N PHE A 204 -10.20 -16.18 30.30
CA PHE A 204 -10.36 -15.07 29.35
C PHE A 204 -10.72 -13.73 30.01
N HIS A 205 -10.97 -13.69 31.31
CA HIS A 205 -11.33 -12.47 32.01
C HIS A 205 -10.31 -11.32 31.82
N PRO A 206 -8.99 -11.53 31.92
CA PRO A 206 -8.00 -10.48 31.67
C PRO A 206 -8.06 -9.92 30.25
N TYR A 207 -8.27 -10.79 29.25
CA TYR A 207 -8.44 -10.39 27.85
C TYR A 207 -9.69 -9.53 27.67
N LEU A 208 -10.84 -9.94 28.21
CA LEU A 208 -12.10 -9.20 28.12
C LEU A 208 -12.02 -7.84 28.81
N VAL A 209 -11.36 -7.76 29.97
CA VAL A 209 -11.13 -6.49 30.67
C VAL A 209 -10.25 -5.55 29.83
N GLY A 210 -9.17 -6.06 29.25
CA GLY A 210 -8.30 -5.29 28.35
C GLY A 210 -9.05 -4.80 27.11
N ASP A 211 -9.84 -5.66 26.47
CA ASP A 211 -10.62 -5.33 25.27
C ASP A 211 -11.69 -4.26 25.58
N SER A 212 -12.40 -4.40 26.70
CA SER A 212 -13.38 -3.41 27.14
C SER A 212 -12.76 -2.03 27.44
N SER A 213 -11.53 -2.01 27.96
CA SER A 213 -10.79 -0.78 28.25
C SER A 213 -10.32 -0.11 26.95
N CYS A 214 -9.82 -0.91 26.00
CA CYS A 214 -9.45 -0.44 24.67
C CYS A 214 -10.64 0.18 23.92
N ILE A 215 -11.82 -0.45 23.97
CA ILE A 215 -13.06 0.11 23.38
C ILE A 215 -13.40 1.47 24.00
N LYS A 216 -13.29 1.59 25.34
CA LYS A 216 -13.58 2.85 26.03
C LYS A 216 -12.62 3.97 25.59
N GLU A 217 -11.33 3.68 25.50
CA GLU A 217 -10.33 4.65 25.02
C GLU A 217 -10.56 5.02 23.55
N LEU A 218 -10.86 4.04 22.69
CA LEU A 218 -11.18 4.28 21.28
C LEU A 218 -12.42 5.16 21.12
N ASN A 219 -13.47 4.92 21.90
CA ASN A 219 -14.66 5.77 21.89
C ASN A 219 -14.37 7.20 22.39
N GLN A 220 -13.55 7.35 23.43
CA GLN A 220 -13.12 8.69 23.88
C GLN A 220 -12.28 9.40 22.83
N TRP A 221 -11.39 8.68 22.16
CA TRP A 221 -10.58 9.22 21.06
C TRP A 221 -11.46 9.63 19.88
N PHE A 222 -12.44 8.79 19.51
CA PHE A 222 -13.43 9.08 18.47
C PHE A 222 -14.20 10.36 18.80
N SER A 223 -14.68 10.50 20.04
CA SER A 223 -15.38 11.72 20.45
C SER A 223 -14.50 12.96 20.47
N LYS A 224 -13.21 12.84 20.78
CA LYS A 224 -12.27 13.98 20.73
C LYS A 224 -11.93 14.40 19.31
N GLN A 225 -11.76 13.44 18.40
CA GLN A 225 -11.15 13.66 17.09
C GLN A 225 -12.13 13.66 15.92
N LEU A 226 -13.31 13.05 16.05
CA LEU A 226 -14.22 12.79 14.93
C LEU A 226 -15.66 13.28 15.17
N ASP A 227 -16.14 13.40 16.42
CA ASP A 227 -17.48 13.97 16.71
C ASP A 227 -17.58 15.45 16.28
N THR A 228 -16.44 16.16 16.31
CA THR A 228 -16.34 17.47 15.69
C THR A 228 -16.04 17.26 14.22
N GLY A 229 -17.04 17.37 13.36
CA GLY A 229 -16.91 17.12 11.92
C GLY A 229 -15.74 17.89 11.25
N PRO A 230 -15.41 17.54 9.99
CA PRO A 230 -14.18 17.96 9.30
C PRO A 230 -13.94 19.49 9.24
N TYR A 231 -14.99 20.29 9.47
CA TYR A 231 -14.93 21.75 9.38
C TYR A 231 -14.49 22.47 10.68
N ARG A 232 -14.45 21.79 11.84
CA ARG A 232 -14.14 22.45 13.13
C ARG A 232 -12.74 22.12 13.68
N LEU A 233 -12.12 21.02 13.27
CA LEU A 233 -10.85 20.51 13.82
C LEU A 233 -9.61 21.42 13.60
N VAL A 234 -9.67 22.34 12.64
CA VAL A 234 -8.58 23.31 12.34
C VAL A 234 -9.02 24.76 12.63
N ALA A 235 -10.29 24.95 13.01
CA ALA A 235 -10.85 26.28 13.24
C ALA A 235 -10.37 26.93 14.54
N GLU A 236 -9.56 26.27 15.37
CA GLU A 236 -9.12 26.81 16.66
C GLU A 236 -7.88 27.72 16.58
N GLU A 237 -7.07 27.65 15.53
CA GLU A 237 -5.86 28.49 15.39
C GLU A 237 -6.12 29.83 14.66
N GLY A 238 -7.33 30.06 14.14
CA GLY A 238 -7.67 31.26 13.35
C GLY A 238 -8.93 32.00 13.80
N LYS A 239 -9.33 31.90 15.09
CA LYS A 239 -10.65 32.37 15.60
C LYS A 239 -10.86 33.88 15.69
N SER A 240 -10.06 34.74 15.06
CA SER A 240 -10.27 36.19 15.14
C SER A 240 -10.58 36.81 13.78
N LYS A 241 -11.75 36.49 13.20
CA LYS A 241 -12.69 37.44 12.54
C LYS A 241 -13.63 36.85 11.48
N CYS A 242 -13.53 35.58 11.09
CA CYS A 242 -14.41 35.04 10.03
C CYS A 242 -15.34 33.93 10.54
N SER A 243 -16.63 34.26 10.62
CA SER A 243 -17.73 33.30 10.76
C SER A 243 -17.80 32.44 9.50
N TRP A 244 -17.47 31.15 9.61
CA TRP A 244 -17.67 30.18 8.53
C TRP A 244 -19.07 29.58 8.65
N VAL A 245 -19.82 29.62 7.54
CA VAL A 245 -21.13 28.98 7.39
C VAL A 245 -20.94 27.45 7.34
N SER A 246 -21.70 26.74 8.18
CA SER A 246 -21.78 25.29 8.22
C SER A 246 -22.32 24.76 6.88
N LEU A 247 -21.60 23.83 6.25
CA LEU A 247 -21.97 23.23 4.96
C LEU A 247 -23.04 22.12 5.08
N ASP A 248 -23.74 22.01 6.23
CA ASP A 248 -24.78 21.00 6.44
C ASP A 248 -26.00 21.17 5.52
N ASP A 249 -26.17 22.35 4.91
CA ASP A 249 -27.30 22.61 4.03
C ASP A 249 -27.19 21.99 2.62
N MET A 250 -26.04 21.46 2.22
CA MET A 250 -25.88 20.88 0.87
C MET A 250 -26.61 19.54 0.67
N SER A 251 -27.08 18.90 1.75
CA SER A 251 -27.87 17.67 1.66
C SER A 251 -29.37 17.93 1.42
N ASN A 252 -29.85 19.16 1.61
CA ASN A 252 -31.27 19.54 1.48
C ASN A 252 -31.62 20.35 0.20
N ILE A 253 -30.67 20.61 -0.70
CA ILE A 253 -30.85 21.54 -1.85
C ILE A 253 -31.12 20.81 -3.18
N LEU A 254 -31.63 19.58 -3.18
CA LEU A 254 -32.08 18.97 -4.45
C LEU A 254 -33.48 19.45 -4.89
N VAL A 255 -34.17 20.28 -4.08
CA VAL A 255 -35.56 20.72 -4.39
C VAL A 255 -35.81 22.24 -4.25
N ARG A 256 -34.84 23.09 -3.87
CA ARG A 256 -35.11 24.55 -3.74
C ARG A 256 -34.24 25.42 -4.66
N ASP A 257 -34.92 26.02 -5.65
CA ASP A 257 -34.58 27.17 -6.49
C ASP A 257 -33.11 27.35 -6.93
N LEU A 258 -32.85 27.00 -8.20
CA LEU A 258 -31.56 27.19 -8.89
C LEU A 258 -31.02 28.63 -8.76
N GLU A 259 -31.90 29.63 -8.83
CA GLU A 259 -31.55 31.06 -8.72
C GLU A 259 -30.98 31.42 -7.33
N THR A 260 -31.51 30.81 -6.26
CA THR A 260 -30.99 31.02 -4.91
C THR A 260 -29.60 30.40 -4.73
N SER A 261 -29.32 29.27 -5.37
CA SER A 261 -28.00 28.62 -5.35
C SER A 261 -26.94 29.40 -6.15
N HIS A 262 -27.32 30.05 -7.26
CA HIS A 262 -26.43 30.92 -8.02
C HIS A 262 -26.09 32.18 -7.24
N HIS A 263 -27.08 32.82 -6.61
CA HIS A 263 -26.83 33.98 -5.74
C HIS A 263 -25.95 33.63 -4.54
N GLN A 264 -26.10 32.45 -3.94
CA GLN A 264 -25.22 31.98 -2.87
C GLN A 264 -23.78 31.78 -3.34
N ARG A 265 -23.56 31.18 -4.52
CA ARG A 265 -22.22 30.99 -5.09
C ARG A 265 -21.54 32.31 -5.46
N VAL A 266 -22.31 33.26 -5.99
CA VAL A 266 -21.79 34.61 -6.31
C VAL A 266 -21.45 35.38 -5.03
N SER A 267 -22.28 35.27 -3.99
CA SER A 267 -22.00 35.86 -2.67
C SER A 267 -20.76 35.26 -2.01
N GLU A 268 -20.60 33.93 -2.07
CA GLU A 268 -19.39 33.24 -1.58
C GLU A 268 -18.14 33.65 -2.36
N LEU A 269 -18.22 33.80 -3.68
CA LEU A 269 -17.12 34.32 -4.50
C LEU A 269 -16.74 35.75 -4.10
N GLN A 270 -17.72 36.63 -3.89
CA GLN A 270 -17.46 37.99 -3.42
C GLN A 270 -16.81 38.01 -2.03
N ARG A 271 -17.22 37.09 -1.14
CA ARG A 271 -16.58 36.90 0.16
C ARG A 271 -15.14 36.40 0.02
N LEU A 272 -14.87 35.43 -0.85
CA LEU A 272 -13.52 34.92 -1.09
C LEU A 272 -12.62 36.00 -1.70
N ARG A 273 -13.14 36.82 -2.62
CA ARG A 273 -12.41 37.98 -3.18
C ARG A 273 -12.03 39.00 -2.10
N SER A 274 -12.94 39.31 -1.16
CA SER A 274 -12.62 40.25 -0.09
C SER A 274 -11.57 39.69 0.87
N ILE A 275 -11.65 38.40 1.20
CA ILE A 275 -10.64 37.73 2.04
C ILE A 275 -9.29 37.72 1.32
N PHE A 276 -9.25 37.33 0.05
CA PHE A 276 -8.03 37.31 -0.75
C PHE A 276 -7.40 38.71 -0.89
N GLY A 277 -8.22 39.74 -1.17
CA GLY A 277 -7.72 41.12 -1.21
C GLY A 277 -7.12 41.56 0.12
N THR A 278 -7.70 41.17 1.25
CA THR A 278 -7.13 41.47 2.57
C THR A 278 -5.86 40.67 2.87
N SER A 279 -5.77 39.41 2.46
CA SER A 279 -4.57 38.59 2.69
C SER A 279 -3.41 39.02 1.81
N GLU A 280 -3.66 39.35 0.53
CA GLU A 280 -2.64 39.89 -0.37
C GLU A 280 -2.11 41.23 0.13
N ARG A 281 -3.00 42.11 0.62
CA ARG A 281 -2.58 43.35 1.25
C ARG A 281 -1.67 43.10 2.46
N GLN A 282 -2.06 42.19 3.37
CA GLN A 282 -1.24 41.84 4.53
C GLN A 282 0.11 41.24 4.12
N TRP A 283 0.13 40.45 3.04
CA TRP A 283 1.36 39.89 2.49
C TRP A 283 2.28 40.99 1.92
N VAL A 284 1.74 41.94 1.15
CA VAL A 284 2.50 43.09 0.64
C VAL A 284 3.02 43.95 1.79
N GLU A 285 2.19 44.25 2.79
CA GLU A 285 2.60 45.01 3.99
C GLU A 285 3.76 44.31 4.73
N ALA A 286 3.67 42.98 4.91
CA ALA A 286 4.74 42.19 5.52
C ALA A 286 6.02 42.17 4.68
N GLN A 287 5.90 42.11 3.36
CA GLN A 287 7.04 42.13 2.44
C GLN A 287 7.72 43.50 2.42
N VAL A 288 6.95 44.59 2.47
CA VAL A 288 7.46 45.96 2.58
C VAL A 288 8.17 46.17 3.90
N GLU A 289 7.60 45.71 5.02
CA GLU A 289 8.25 45.83 6.33
C GLU A 289 9.55 44.98 6.37
N ASN A 290 9.56 43.78 5.79
CA ASN A 290 10.78 42.98 5.66
C ASN A 290 11.86 43.70 4.84
N ALA A 291 11.51 44.24 3.67
CA ALA A 291 12.43 45.01 2.82
C ALA A 291 12.97 46.26 3.54
N LYS A 292 12.12 46.96 4.29
CA LYS A 292 12.52 48.10 5.14
C LYS A 292 13.51 47.67 6.22
N GLN A 293 13.26 46.58 6.93
CA GLN A 293 14.20 46.03 7.92
C GLN A 293 15.53 45.62 7.27
N GLN A 294 15.50 45.01 6.09
CA GLN A 294 16.71 44.65 5.33
C GLN A 294 17.52 45.89 4.91
N ALA A 295 16.86 46.95 4.43
CA ALA A 295 17.52 48.20 4.08
C ALA A 295 18.16 48.88 5.31
N ILE A 296 17.45 48.91 6.44
CA ILE A 296 18.00 49.41 7.72
C ILE A 296 19.23 48.61 8.12
N LEU A 297 19.16 47.28 8.08
CA LEU A 297 20.30 46.40 8.38
C LEU A 297 21.47 46.63 7.42
N MET A 298 21.22 46.84 6.13
CA MET A 298 22.25 47.12 5.14
C MET A 298 22.93 48.46 5.41
N VAL A 299 22.16 49.51 5.72
CA VAL A 299 22.69 50.83 6.08
C VAL A 299 23.48 50.77 7.38
N LEU A 300 22.97 50.12 8.43
CA LEU A 300 23.68 49.95 9.69
C LEU A 300 24.98 49.15 9.52
N LYS A 301 24.97 48.08 8.71
CA LYS A 301 26.20 47.35 8.36
C LYS A 301 27.19 48.24 7.62
N SER A 302 26.72 49.04 6.66
CA SER A 302 27.58 49.98 5.93
C SER A 302 28.16 51.06 6.84
N GLN A 303 27.38 51.53 7.83
CA GLN A 303 27.81 52.51 8.82
C GLN A 303 28.86 51.95 9.76
N VAL A 304 28.64 50.75 10.30
CA VAL A 304 29.62 50.01 11.13
C VAL A 304 30.92 49.74 10.36
N THR A 305 30.86 49.51 9.04
CA THR A 305 32.06 49.40 8.20
C THR A 305 32.68 50.75 7.82
N SER A 306 31.97 51.86 7.99
CA SER A 306 32.40 53.21 7.63
C SER A 306 32.84 54.09 8.81
N ASP A 307 32.78 53.58 10.04
CA ASP A 307 33.20 54.27 11.27
C ASP A 307 34.67 54.73 11.29
N GLU A 308 35.44 54.46 10.22
CA GLU A 308 36.78 55.02 10.00
C GLU A 308 36.80 56.41 9.34
N ALA A 309 35.67 56.90 8.79
CA ALA A 309 35.65 58.10 7.95
C ALA A 309 34.62 59.16 8.37
N HIS A 310 34.62 59.57 9.64
CA HIS A 310 33.99 60.83 10.06
C HIS A 310 34.97 61.99 9.91
N ILE A 311 35.14 62.46 8.66
CA ILE A 311 35.88 63.69 8.38
C ILE A 311 34.91 64.87 8.35
N HIS A 312 35.24 65.88 9.14
CA HIS A 312 34.52 67.13 9.41
C HIS A 312 33.78 67.74 8.21
N LEU A 313 32.45 67.90 8.35
CA LEU A 313 31.60 68.72 7.49
C LEU A 313 31.08 69.92 8.29
N ASP A 314 31.11 71.11 7.69
CA ASP A 314 30.66 72.38 8.30
C ASP A 314 29.19 72.31 8.78
N LEU A 315 28.92 72.84 9.99
CA LEU A 315 27.60 72.84 10.63
C LEU A 315 26.48 73.41 9.73
N HIS A 316 26.79 74.44 8.93
CA HIS A 316 25.84 75.04 8.01
C HIS A 316 25.51 74.13 6.82
N SER A 317 26.49 73.38 6.32
CA SER A 317 26.28 72.38 5.26
C SER A 317 25.48 71.20 5.77
N LEU A 318 25.71 70.78 7.02
CA LEU A 318 24.91 69.76 7.71
C LEU A 318 23.46 70.19 7.91
N ARG A 319 23.22 71.44 8.34
CA ARG A 319 21.86 71.97 8.51
C ARG A 319 21.10 72.05 7.19
N ARG A 320 21.75 72.47 6.11
CA ARG A 320 21.13 72.53 4.78
C ARG A 320 20.79 71.12 4.27
N LYS A 321 21.73 70.18 4.36
CA LYS A 321 21.50 68.76 4.04
C LYS A 321 20.41 68.14 4.91
N HIS A 322 20.36 68.47 6.19
CA HIS A 322 19.31 68.01 7.08
C HIS A 322 17.94 68.54 6.67
N SER A 323 17.81 69.83 6.32
CA SER A 323 16.54 70.37 5.82
C SER A 323 16.13 69.78 4.46
N GLU A 324 17.09 69.51 3.58
CA GLU A 324 16.86 68.83 2.29
C GLU A 324 16.38 67.38 2.53
N LEU A 325 17.07 66.61 3.39
CA LEU A 325 16.67 65.26 3.77
C LEU A 325 15.32 65.21 4.47
N VAL A 326 14.99 66.17 5.32
CA VAL A 326 13.67 66.26 5.98
C VAL A 326 12.58 66.51 4.93
N GLY A 327 12.81 67.38 3.94
CA GLY A 327 11.88 67.60 2.84
C GLY A 327 11.75 66.38 1.90
N GLU A 328 12.85 65.68 1.65
CA GLU A 328 12.83 64.41 0.90
C GLU A 328 12.09 63.32 1.68
N LEU A 329 12.30 63.21 2.99
CA LEU A 329 11.58 62.27 3.85
C LEU A 329 10.07 62.56 3.88
N SER A 330 9.65 63.83 4.01
CA SER A 330 8.21 64.15 3.97
C SER A 330 7.59 63.80 2.62
N ASN A 331 8.29 64.09 1.52
CA ASN A 331 7.83 63.72 0.18
C ASN A 331 7.78 62.20 -0.02
N LEU A 332 8.63 61.43 0.65
CA LEU A 332 8.59 59.96 0.62
C LEU A 332 7.46 59.40 1.46
N TYR A 333 7.21 59.95 2.66
CA TYR A 333 6.06 59.57 3.51
C TYR A 333 4.73 59.85 2.81
N ASP A 334 4.58 61.00 2.16
CA ASP A 334 3.37 61.34 1.39
C ASP A 334 3.14 60.37 0.22
N LYS A 335 4.22 59.87 -0.41
CA LYS A 335 4.14 58.86 -1.46
C LYS A 335 3.81 57.48 -0.89
N GLU A 336 4.40 57.11 0.24
CA GLU A 336 4.11 55.87 0.95
C GLU A 336 2.63 55.79 1.36
N GLU A 337 2.09 56.87 1.94
CA GLU A 337 0.68 56.93 2.35
C GLU A 337 -0.27 56.80 1.15
N LYS A 338 0.01 57.48 0.03
CA LYS A 338 -0.75 57.32 -1.21
C LYS A 338 -0.69 55.90 -1.77
N LEU A 339 0.49 55.28 -1.70
CA LEU A 339 0.64 53.91 -2.18
C LEU A 339 -0.16 52.91 -1.32
N LEU A 340 -0.12 53.06 0.00
CA LEU A 340 -0.80 52.18 0.98
C LEU A 340 -2.32 52.38 1.03
N SER A 341 -2.80 53.60 0.84
CA SER A 341 -4.22 53.95 0.98
C SER A 341 -5.03 53.77 -0.30
N GLU A 342 -4.44 54.08 -1.46
CA GLU A 342 -5.15 54.10 -2.75
C GLU A 342 -4.65 53.00 -3.68
N THR A 343 -3.35 53.01 -4.03
CA THR A 343 -2.87 52.18 -5.14
C THR A 343 -2.83 50.68 -4.84
N ILE A 344 -2.38 50.27 -3.65
CA ILE A 344 -2.26 48.86 -3.28
C ILE A 344 -3.65 48.23 -3.11
N PRO A 345 -4.60 48.85 -2.39
CA PRO A 345 -5.97 48.32 -2.30
C PRO A 345 -6.65 48.15 -3.66
N ASP A 346 -6.52 49.13 -4.56
CA ASP A 346 -7.12 49.07 -5.89
C ASP A 346 -6.52 47.95 -6.74
N LEU A 347 -5.18 47.83 -6.73
CA LEU A 347 -4.48 46.75 -7.44
C LEU A 347 -4.80 45.36 -6.86
N CYS A 348 -4.88 45.20 -5.54
CA CYS A 348 -5.29 43.95 -4.90
C CYS A 348 -6.73 43.57 -5.27
N TRP A 349 -7.61 44.56 -5.43
CA TRP A 349 -9.00 44.34 -5.86
C TRP A 349 -9.10 43.93 -7.33
N GLU A 350 -8.34 44.58 -8.21
CA GLU A 350 -8.25 44.20 -9.63
C GLU A 350 -7.64 42.80 -9.79
N LEU A 351 -6.59 42.49 -9.03
CA LEU A 351 -5.94 41.18 -9.02
C LEU A 351 -6.92 40.09 -8.53
N ALA A 352 -7.70 40.38 -7.49
CA ALA A 352 -8.74 39.47 -7.00
C ALA A 352 -9.83 39.18 -8.05
N GLN A 353 -10.19 40.17 -8.88
CA GLN A 353 -11.18 39.98 -9.96
C GLN A 353 -10.63 39.14 -11.11
N LEU A 354 -9.35 39.28 -11.43
CA LEU A 354 -8.70 38.53 -12.51
C LEU A 354 -8.39 37.08 -12.13
N GLN A 355 -8.27 36.78 -10.83
CA GLN A 355 -7.80 35.49 -10.32
C GLN A 355 -8.87 34.59 -9.70
N ASP A 356 -10.15 34.76 -10.04
CA ASP A 356 -11.25 33.94 -9.50
C ASP A 356 -11.00 32.43 -9.54
N THR A 357 -10.39 31.93 -10.63
CA THR A 357 -10.09 30.50 -10.78
C THR A 357 -9.05 30.02 -9.78
N TYR A 358 -8.04 30.85 -9.48
CA TYR A 358 -6.99 30.53 -8.50
C TYR A 358 -7.51 30.62 -7.08
N ILE A 359 -8.35 31.61 -6.78
CA ILE A 359 -8.99 31.77 -5.46
C ILE A 359 -9.90 30.57 -5.18
N LEU A 360 -10.72 30.17 -6.16
CA LEU A 360 -11.55 28.97 -6.04
C LEU A 360 -10.70 27.71 -5.89
N GLN A 361 -9.66 27.55 -6.72
CA GLN A 361 -8.76 26.41 -6.63
C GLN A 361 -8.15 26.29 -5.23
N GLY A 362 -7.63 27.39 -4.67
CA GLY A 362 -7.08 27.39 -3.31
C GLY A 362 -8.09 27.05 -2.21
N ASP A 363 -9.34 27.55 -2.31
CA ASP A 363 -10.41 27.18 -1.36
C ASP A 363 -10.80 25.70 -1.47
N TYR A 364 -10.87 25.16 -2.69
CA TYR A 364 -11.13 23.74 -2.91
C TYR A 364 -9.96 22.87 -2.46
N ASP A 365 -8.72 23.25 -2.73
CA ASP A 365 -7.53 22.54 -2.26
C ASP A 365 -7.50 22.51 -0.73
N LEU A 366 -7.84 23.62 -0.06
CA LEU A 366 -7.95 23.66 1.40
C LEU A 366 -9.07 22.74 1.92
N LYS A 367 -10.21 22.67 1.23
CA LYS A 367 -11.29 21.73 1.57
C LYS A 367 -10.86 20.27 1.37
N VAL A 368 -10.14 19.97 0.29
CA VAL A 368 -9.58 18.64 0.02
C VAL A 368 -8.60 18.25 1.12
N MET A 369 -7.65 19.13 1.47
CA MET A 369 -6.69 18.89 2.56
C MET A 369 -7.38 18.62 3.91
N ARG A 370 -8.45 19.36 4.23
CA ARG A 370 -9.25 19.11 5.45
C ARG A 370 -9.93 17.73 5.42
N GLN A 371 -10.46 17.34 4.27
CA GLN A 371 -11.09 16.03 4.09
C GLN A 371 -10.06 14.90 4.14
N GLU A 372 -8.89 15.06 3.50
CA GLU A 372 -7.80 14.09 3.54
C GLU A 372 -7.31 13.87 4.98
N TYR A 373 -7.11 14.94 5.75
CA TYR A 373 -6.77 14.85 7.17
C TYR A 373 -7.82 14.06 7.97
N TYR A 374 -9.10 14.33 7.73
CA TYR A 374 -10.19 13.60 8.39
C TYR A 374 -10.22 12.11 7.98
N ILE A 375 -10.02 11.82 6.69
CA ILE A 375 -9.92 10.45 6.16
C ILE A 375 -8.73 9.72 6.79
N ASP A 376 -7.59 10.37 6.95
CA ASP A 376 -6.42 9.74 7.56
C ASP A 376 -6.64 9.43 9.04
N ARG A 377 -7.32 10.31 9.79
CA ARG A 377 -7.78 10.00 11.16
C ARG A 377 -8.75 8.83 11.18
N GLN A 378 -9.70 8.76 10.24
CA GLN A 378 -10.60 7.61 10.10
C GLN A 378 -9.85 6.32 9.77
N LYS A 379 -8.85 6.34 8.88
CA LYS A 379 -8.02 5.17 8.56
C LYS A 379 -7.29 4.64 9.81
N VAL A 380 -6.76 5.52 10.65
CA VAL A 380 -6.13 5.14 11.92
C VAL A 380 -7.16 4.51 12.86
N PHE A 381 -8.36 5.08 12.97
CA PHE A 381 -9.42 4.50 13.79
C PHE A 381 -9.85 3.11 13.29
N ILE A 382 -10.05 2.98 11.98
CA ILE A 382 -10.39 1.71 11.33
C ILE A 382 -9.28 0.69 11.55
N SER A 383 -8.01 1.08 11.46
CA SER A 383 -6.90 0.14 11.68
C SER A 383 -6.90 -0.41 13.11
N HIS A 384 -7.21 0.42 14.12
CA HIS A 384 -7.38 -0.05 15.49
C HIS A 384 -8.56 -1.02 15.65
N LEU A 385 -9.72 -0.72 15.04
CA LEU A 385 -10.89 -1.60 15.06
C LEU A 385 -10.62 -2.94 14.34
N VAL A 386 -9.94 -2.89 13.19
CA VAL A 386 -9.54 -4.10 12.44
C VAL A 386 -8.58 -4.94 13.27
N ASN A 387 -7.65 -4.33 13.99
CA ASN A 387 -6.71 -5.04 14.86
C ASN A 387 -7.43 -5.65 16.07
N GLN A 388 -8.43 -4.97 16.62
CA GLN A 388 -9.27 -5.53 17.68
C GLN A 388 -10.08 -6.74 17.18
N LEU A 389 -10.73 -6.60 16.01
CA LEU A 389 -11.49 -7.67 15.38
C LEU A 389 -10.59 -8.86 15.03
N SER A 390 -9.39 -8.63 14.51
CA SER A 390 -8.46 -9.69 14.14
C SER A 390 -8.03 -10.52 15.35
N ARG A 391 -7.75 -9.88 16.50
CA ARG A 391 -7.45 -10.57 17.77
C ARG A 391 -8.60 -11.46 18.23
N HIS A 392 -9.83 -10.94 18.17
CA HIS A 392 -11.01 -11.73 18.54
C HIS A 392 -11.26 -12.90 17.57
N GLN A 393 -11.15 -12.66 16.27
CA GLN A 393 -11.28 -13.72 15.25
C GLN A 393 -10.21 -14.79 15.41
N PHE A 394 -8.97 -14.38 15.67
CA PHE A 394 -7.85 -15.28 15.94
C PHE A 394 -8.13 -16.18 17.14
N LEU A 395 -8.56 -15.60 18.27
CA LEU A 395 -8.89 -16.36 19.47
C LEU A 395 -10.03 -17.35 19.21
N LYS A 396 -11.06 -16.92 18.48
CA LYS A 396 -12.17 -17.78 18.07
C LYS A 396 -11.71 -18.96 17.22
N ILE A 397 -10.82 -18.74 16.25
CA ILE A 397 -10.26 -19.79 15.39
C ILE A 397 -9.45 -20.77 16.24
N ALA A 398 -8.60 -20.27 17.15
CA ALA A 398 -7.80 -21.11 18.03
C ALA A 398 -8.68 -22.03 18.91
N CYS A 399 -9.73 -21.47 19.54
CA CYS A 399 -10.72 -22.26 20.29
C CYS A 399 -11.45 -23.31 19.43
N GLN A 400 -11.74 -23.00 18.16
CA GLN A 400 -12.37 -23.95 17.23
C GLN A 400 -11.44 -25.11 16.85
N VAL A 401 -10.17 -24.82 16.60
CA VAL A 401 -9.15 -25.83 16.30
C VAL A 401 -8.96 -26.75 17.50
N GLU A 402 -8.83 -26.18 18.69
CA GLU A 402 -8.70 -26.96 19.92
C GLU A 402 -9.93 -27.85 20.19
N LYS A 403 -11.14 -27.31 20.03
CA LYS A 403 -12.38 -28.10 20.14
C LYS A 403 -12.38 -29.28 19.16
N LYS A 404 -11.93 -29.07 17.91
CA LYS A 404 -11.86 -30.14 16.91
C LYS A 404 -10.86 -31.22 17.35
N ASN A 405 -9.71 -30.83 17.89
CA ASN A 405 -8.70 -31.76 18.40
C ASN A 405 -9.22 -32.56 19.60
N MET A 406 -9.86 -31.90 20.57
CA MET A 406 -10.47 -32.58 21.73
C MET A 406 -11.58 -33.56 21.31
N LEU A 407 -12.42 -33.19 20.34
CA LEU A 407 -13.45 -34.09 19.81
C LEU A 407 -12.83 -35.29 19.07
N GLY A 408 -11.70 -35.10 18.38
CA GLY A 408 -10.94 -36.19 17.78
C GLY A 408 -10.33 -37.14 18.82
N ALA A 409 -9.78 -36.61 19.92
CA ALA A 409 -9.30 -37.44 21.03
C ALA A 409 -10.45 -38.21 21.71
N TYR A 410 -11.60 -37.57 21.90
CA TYR A 410 -12.79 -38.21 22.45
C TYR A 410 -13.32 -39.35 21.56
N SER A 411 -13.33 -39.17 20.24
CA SER A 411 -13.76 -40.24 19.33
C SER A 411 -12.81 -41.44 19.38
N LEU A 412 -11.50 -41.20 19.46
CA LEU A 412 -10.50 -42.28 19.66
C LEU A 412 -10.69 -43.00 20.99
N LEU A 413 -10.92 -42.27 22.09
CA LEU A 413 -11.20 -42.87 23.40
C LEU A 413 -12.45 -43.75 23.37
N LYS A 414 -13.51 -43.32 22.68
CA LYS A 414 -14.71 -44.15 22.47
C LYS A 414 -14.43 -45.43 21.69
N VAL A 415 -13.57 -45.37 20.68
CA VAL A 415 -13.16 -46.57 19.94
C VAL A 415 -12.41 -47.53 20.88
N ILE A 416 -11.44 -47.03 21.65
CA ILE A 416 -10.69 -47.83 22.63
C ILE A 416 -11.62 -48.45 23.68
N GLU A 417 -12.57 -47.67 24.21
CA GLU A 417 -13.58 -48.18 25.15
C GLU A 417 -14.38 -49.33 24.52
N SER A 418 -14.83 -49.18 23.28
CA SER A 418 -15.57 -50.22 22.57
C SER A 418 -14.75 -51.49 22.34
N GLU A 419 -13.46 -51.36 22.01
CA GLU A 419 -12.55 -52.49 21.87
C GLU A 419 -12.32 -53.20 23.21
N LEU A 420 -12.06 -52.45 24.28
CA LEU A 420 -11.89 -53.01 25.63
C LEU A 420 -13.15 -53.73 26.10
N GLN A 421 -14.33 -53.18 25.83
CA GLN A 421 -15.61 -53.83 26.11
C GLN A 421 -15.75 -55.16 25.35
N ALA A 422 -15.34 -55.18 24.07
CA ALA A 422 -15.32 -56.39 23.26
C ALA A 422 -14.34 -57.44 23.82
N TYR A 423 -13.12 -57.05 24.20
CA TYR A 423 -12.14 -57.93 24.85
C TYR A 423 -12.65 -58.50 26.17
N LEU A 424 -13.28 -57.67 27.02
CA LEU A 424 -13.90 -58.12 28.26
C LEU A 424 -14.99 -59.16 27.99
N SER A 425 -15.86 -58.92 27.01
CA SER A 425 -16.92 -59.87 26.65
C SER A 425 -16.37 -61.20 26.15
N ALA A 426 -15.33 -61.18 25.31
CA ALA A 426 -14.67 -62.37 24.78
C ALA A 426 -13.97 -63.17 25.89
N THR A 427 -13.32 -62.47 26.82
CA THR A 427 -12.64 -63.08 27.98
C THR A 427 -13.66 -63.71 28.93
N LYS A 428 -14.77 -63.03 29.22
CA LYS A 428 -15.88 -63.59 30.01
C LYS A 428 -16.45 -64.85 29.36
N GLY A 429 -16.58 -64.85 28.03
CA GLY A 429 -16.97 -66.04 27.26
C GLY A 429 -15.97 -67.20 27.37
N ARG A 430 -14.66 -66.91 27.29
CA ARG A 430 -13.59 -67.93 27.50
C ARG A 430 -13.62 -68.51 28.90
N VAL A 431 -13.73 -67.66 29.93
CA VAL A 431 -13.81 -68.09 31.33
C VAL A 431 -15.03 -68.97 31.56
N GLY A 432 -16.19 -68.63 30.96
CA GLY A 432 -17.38 -69.48 30.99
C GLY A 432 -17.13 -70.88 30.41
N ARG A 433 -16.43 -70.98 29.27
CA ARG A 433 -16.05 -72.28 28.68
C ARG A 433 -15.07 -73.08 29.54
N CYS A 434 -14.07 -72.43 30.13
CA CYS A 434 -13.13 -73.10 31.04
C CYS A 434 -13.85 -73.63 32.29
N ARG A 435 -14.81 -72.88 32.83
CA ARG A 435 -15.65 -73.33 33.96
C ARG A 435 -16.46 -74.57 33.60
N ALA A 436 -17.05 -74.58 32.40
CA ALA A 436 -17.78 -75.75 31.89
C ALA A 436 -16.87 -76.98 31.71
N LEU A 437 -15.63 -76.79 31.27
CA LEU A 437 -14.64 -77.87 31.15
C LEU A 437 -14.20 -78.44 32.51
N ILE A 438 -13.97 -77.58 33.50
CA ILE A 438 -13.65 -78.02 34.88
C ILE A 438 -14.82 -78.84 35.44
N GLN A 439 -16.04 -78.39 35.20
CA GLN A 439 -17.26 -79.08 35.63
C GLN A 439 -17.47 -80.42 34.91
N ALA A 440 -16.99 -80.56 33.67
CA ALA A 440 -16.98 -81.85 32.95
C ALA A 440 -15.82 -82.77 33.35
N ALA A 441 -14.69 -82.21 33.81
CA ALA A 441 -13.52 -82.97 34.23
C ALA A 441 -13.69 -83.59 35.64
N SER A 442 -14.54 -83.02 36.49
CA SER A 442 -14.92 -83.60 37.78
C SER A 442 -15.78 -84.86 37.68
N ASP A 443 -16.29 -85.20 36.49
CA ASP A 443 -17.19 -86.35 36.29
C ASP A 443 -16.46 -87.67 35.97
N VAL A 444 -15.12 -87.70 35.91
CA VAL A 444 -14.33 -88.93 35.63
C VAL A 444 -13.63 -89.41 36.90
N GLN A 445 -14.15 -90.49 37.50
CA GLN A 445 -13.72 -91.07 38.77
C GLN A 445 -12.31 -91.70 38.72
N GLU A 446 -11.45 -91.32 39.68
CA GLU A 446 -10.14 -91.90 39.97
C GLU A 446 -10.25 -93.30 40.60
N GLN A 447 -9.48 -94.28 40.11
CA GLN A 447 -9.34 -95.60 40.73
C GLN A 447 -8.13 -95.67 41.69
N GLY A 448 -8.41 -95.65 42.99
CA GLY A 448 -7.72 -96.48 43.99
C GLY A 448 -8.74 -96.88 45.06
N ALA A 449 -9.04 -98.17 45.30
CA ALA A 449 -10.09 -98.60 46.25
C ALA A 449 -9.52 -99.25 47.50
N VAL A 450 -10.19 -98.92 48.60
CA VAL A 450 -10.32 -99.58 49.88
C VAL A 450 -11.30 -100.72 49.65
N ASP A 451 -10.90 -101.88 50.15
CA ASP A 451 -11.59 -103.15 50.05
C ASP A 451 -13.01 -103.10 50.66
N ASP A 452 -13.99 -103.71 49.99
CA ASP A 452 -15.43 -103.72 50.33
C ASP A 452 -15.72 -104.35 51.71
N ARG A 453 -14.73 -105.01 52.31
CA ARG A 453 -14.83 -105.67 53.61
C ARG A 453 -14.60 -104.73 54.78
N ASP A 454 -14.05 -103.53 54.54
CA ASP A 454 -13.67 -102.60 55.59
C ASP A 454 -14.83 -101.65 55.97
N SER A 455 -15.74 -102.16 56.80
CA SER A 455 -16.94 -101.43 57.25
C SER A 455 -16.62 -100.14 58.01
N PHE A 456 -15.43 -100.05 58.61
CA PHE A 456 -14.98 -98.86 59.33
C PHE A 456 -14.60 -97.72 58.37
N LEU A 457 -13.75 -97.98 57.37
CA LEU A 457 -13.36 -96.97 56.38
C LEU A 457 -14.55 -96.54 55.51
N HIS A 458 -15.50 -97.45 55.26
CA HIS A 458 -16.76 -97.12 54.60
C HIS A 458 -17.67 -96.26 55.50
N GLY A 459 -17.75 -96.53 56.80
CA GLY A 459 -18.48 -95.68 57.74
C GLY A 459 -17.88 -94.28 57.90
N VAL A 460 -16.55 -94.17 57.88
CA VAL A 460 -15.83 -92.88 57.89
C VAL A 460 -16.08 -92.12 56.60
N ARG A 461 -16.05 -92.78 55.43
CA ARG A 461 -16.46 -92.19 54.15
C ARG A 461 -17.89 -91.67 54.22
N ASP A 462 -18.83 -92.46 54.73
CA ASP A 462 -20.24 -92.07 54.77
C ASP A 462 -20.43 -90.81 55.61
N LEU A 463 -19.77 -90.71 56.77
CA LEU A 463 -19.76 -89.50 57.59
C LEU A 463 -19.14 -88.27 56.90
N LEU A 464 -18.05 -88.46 56.15
CA LEU A 464 -17.37 -87.38 55.40
C LEU A 464 -18.18 -86.93 54.16
N SER A 465 -18.89 -87.86 53.51
CA SER A 465 -19.74 -87.58 52.34
C SER A 465 -20.98 -86.74 52.71
N MET A 466 -21.50 -86.91 53.93
CA MET A 466 -22.63 -86.12 54.44
C MET A 466 -22.29 -84.62 54.61
N HIS A 467 -21.02 -84.26 54.70
CA HIS A 467 -20.56 -82.87 54.87
C HIS A 467 -20.24 -82.16 53.56
N SER A 468 -20.06 -82.89 52.45
CA SER A 468 -19.60 -82.32 51.17
C SER A 468 -20.73 -81.99 50.18
N ASN A 469 -21.99 -82.24 50.53
CA ASN A 469 -23.18 -81.94 49.70
C ASN A 469 -23.09 -82.48 48.25
N ILE A 470 -22.34 -83.55 48.02
CA ILE A 470 -22.34 -84.26 46.74
C ILE A 470 -23.48 -85.29 46.84
N GLN A 471 -24.59 -84.98 46.18
CA GLN A 471 -25.72 -85.89 46.04
C GLN A 471 -25.31 -87.15 45.28
N ALA A 472 -25.61 -88.29 45.91
CA ALA A 472 -26.05 -89.54 45.30
C ALA A 472 -25.17 -90.13 44.18
N GLY A 473 -24.13 -90.83 44.61
CA GLY A 473 -23.58 -91.97 43.90
C GLY A 473 -22.76 -92.77 44.88
N VAL A 474 -23.27 -93.92 45.33
CA VAL A 474 -22.49 -94.87 46.14
C VAL A 474 -21.35 -95.36 45.27
N SER A 475 -20.21 -94.66 45.31
CA SER A 475 -18.98 -95.12 44.70
C SER A 475 -18.46 -96.28 45.54
N THR A 476 -18.53 -97.48 44.99
CA THR A 476 -17.92 -98.73 45.52
C THR A 476 -16.39 -98.65 45.57
N TYR A 477 -15.79 -97.57 45.05
CA TYR A 477 -14.36 -97.33 45.06
C TYR A 477 -14.03 -96.19 46.03
N VAL A 478 -13.21 -96.47 47.04
CA VAL A 478 -12.85 -95.53 48.12
C VAL A 478 -11.33 -95.45 48.21
N SER A 479 -10.63 -94.36 47.89
CA SER A 479 -9.15 -94.37 48.04
C SER A 479 -8.72 -94.07 49.48
N ALA A 480 -7.87 -94.94 50.05
CA ALA A 480 -7.28 -94.73 51.38
C ALA A 480 -6.57 -93.37 51.52
N PRO A 481 -5.79 -92.87 50.53
CA PRO A 481 -5.25 -91.52 50.59
C PRO A 481 -6.33 -90.43 50.48
N GLY A 482 -7.45 -90.68 49.78
CA GLY A 482 -8.56 -89.74 49.66
C GLY A 482 -9.28 -89.49 51.00
N ILE A 483 -9.50 -90.54 51.80
CA ILE A 483 -10.07 -90.39 53.15
C ILE A 483 -9.15 -89.54 54.04
N ILE A 484 -7.85 -89.80 54.02
CA ILE A 484 -6.86 -89.09 54.84
C ILE A 484 -6.76 -87.62 54.42
N GLN A 485 -6.82 -87.36 53.11
CA GLN A 485 -6.80 -86.01 52.57
C GLN A 485 -8.08 -85.24 52.93
N GLN A 486 -9.25 -85.88 52.90
CA GLN A 486 -10.52 -85.26 53.29
C GLN A 486 -10.57 -84.93 54.79
N ILE A 487 -10.07 -85.81 55.65
CA ILE A 487 -10.00 -85.57 57.11
C ILE A 487 -9.03 -84.44 57.43
N SER A 488 -7.86 -84.40 56.78
CA SER A 488 -6.88 -83.33 57.00
C SER A 488 -7.37 -81.98 56.47
N HIS A 489 -8.07 -81.97 55.33
CA HIS A 489 -8.70 -80.78 54.76
C HIS A 489 -9.81 -80.22 55.66
N LEU A 490 -10.72 -81.08 56.16
CA LEU A 490 -11.75 -80.63 57.11
C LEU A 490 -11.18 -80.08 58.40
N HIS A 491 -10.08 -80.66 58.89
CA HIS A 491 -9.42 -80.17 60.08
C HIS A 491 -8.73 -78.82 59.87
N SER A 492 -8.13 -78.59 58.69
CA SER A 492 -7.63 -77.24 58.34
C SER A 492 -8.76 -76.25 58.14
N ASP A 493 -9.85 -76.64 57.48
CA ASP A 493 -11.00 -75.78 57.21
C ASP A 493 -11.70 -75.34 58.50
N LEU A 494 -11.86 -76.25 59.47
CA LEU A 494 -12.44 -75.90 60.77
C LEU A 494 -11.61 -74.85 61.51
N ARG A 495 -10.27 -74.97 61.46
CA ARG A 495 -9.39 -73.99 62.10
C ARG A 495 -9.39 -72.64 61.39
N THR A 496 -9.43 -72.63 60.05
CA THR A 496 -9.49 -71.38 59.28
C THR A 496 -10.83 -70.70 59.48
N LEU A 497 -11.95 -71.43 59.41
CA LEU A 497 -13.29 -70.88 59.69
C LEU A 497 -13.43 -70.35 61.12
N GLN A 498 -12.88 -71.04 62.13
CA GLN A 498 -12.88 -70.51 63.50
C GLN A 498 -12.07 -69.21 63.61
N SER A 499 -10.88 -69.18 63.02
CA SER A 499 -10.04 -67.99 62.99
C SER A 499 -10.70 -66.82 62.24
N ASP A 500 -11.38 -67.10 61.12
CA ASP A 500 -12.08 -66.10 60.33
C ASP A 500 -13.32 -65.56 61.05
N LEU A 501 -14.08 -66.43 61.72
CA LEU A 501 -15.26 -66.03 62.48
C LEU A 501 -14.90 -65.16 63.70
N GLU A 502 -13.80 -65.48 64.39
CA GLU A 502 -13.36 -64.74 65.58
C GLU A 502 -12.64 -63.43 65.24
N ASN A 503 -11.86 -63.39 64.15
CA ASN A 503 -10.93 -62.28 63.90
C ASN A 503 -11.25 -61.44 62.64
N SER A 504 -11.56 -62.06 61.50
CA SER A 504 -11.70 -61.32 60.24
C SER A 504 -13.11 -60.71 60.07
N LEU A 505 -14.16 -61.49 60.36
CA LEU A 505 -15.54 -61.04 60.21
C LEU A 505 -15.90 -59.80 61.07
N PRO A 506 -15.53 -59.73 62.37
CA PRO A 506 -15.81 -58.55 63.19
C PRO A 506 -15.02 -57.32 62.73
N GLY A 507 -13.79 -57.52 62.25
CA GLY A 507 -12.92 -56.46 61.74
C GLY A 507 -13.47 -55.83 60.46
N ASP A 508 -13.84 -56.65 59.49
CA ASP A 508 -14.39 -56.19 58.21
C ASP A 508 -15.77 -55.55 58.37
N ARG A 509 -16.61 -56.10 59.26
CA ARG A 509 -17.90 -55.50 59.60
C ARG A 509 -17.73 -54.11 60.20
N ASN A 510 -16.80 -53.93 61.15
CA ASN A 510 -16.54 -52.64 61.76
C ASN A 510 -15.95 -51.63 60.75
N ARG A 511 -15.05 -52.07 59.88
CA ARG A 511 -14.50 -51.24 58.80
C ARG A 511 -15.60 -50.77 57.86
N CYS A 512 -16.43 -51.68 57.36
CA CYS A 512 -17.51 -51.37 56.43
C CYS A 512 -18.57 -50.46 57.05
N ILE A 513 -18.91 -50.66 58.33
CA ILE A 513 -19.81 -49.75 59.07
C ILE A 513 -19.19 -48.36 59.20
N ASN A 514 -17.90 -48.25 59.52
CA ASN A 514 -17.23 -46.95 59.63
C ASN A 514 -17.15 -46.22 58.28
N ASP A 515 -16.85 -46.95 57.21
CA ASP A 515 -16.81 -46.40 55.85
C ASP A 515 -18.20 -45.91 55.43
N LEU A 516 -19.26 -46.68 55.68
CA LEU A 516 -20.65 -46.29 55.43
C LEU A 516 -21.06 -45.07 56.25
N CYS A 517 -20.72 -45.02 57.53
CA CYS A 517 -20.99 -43.86 58.39
C CYS A 517 -20.30 -42.60 57.87
N SER A 518 -19.03 -42.71 57.43
CA SER A 518 -18.30 -41.57 56.85
C SER A 518 -18.92 -41.06 55.54
N LEU A 519 -19.40 -41.97 54.70
CA LEU A 519 -20.02 -41.65 53.42
C LEU A 519 -21.41 -41.01 53.60
N ILE A 520 -22.19 -41.50 54.57
CA ILE A 520 -23.47 -40.89 54.94
C ILE A 520 -23.25 -39.48 55.47
N GLN A 521 -22.20 -39.27 56.27
CA GLN A 521 -21.90 -37.96 56.84
C GLN A 521 -21.44 -36.95 55.78
N SER A 522 -20.65 -37.37 54.78
CA SER A 522 -20.26 -36.51 53.66
C SER A 522 -21.45 -36.19 52.73
N LEU A 523 -22.30 -37.16 52.44
CA LEU A 523 -23.54 -36.95 51.68
C LEU A 523 -24.50 -36.01 52.40
N GLN A 524 -24.62 -36.12 53.72
CA GLN A 524 -25.42 -35.20 54.53
C GLN A 524 -24.87 -33.76 54.48
N GLN A 525 -23.54 -33.57 54.53
CA GLN A 525 -22.93 -32.25 54.39
C GLN A 525 -23.17 -31.63 53.01
N LEU A 526 -23.15 -32.44 51.95
CA LEU A 526 -23.40 -31.98 50.58
C LEU A 526 -24.87 -31.62 50.33
N LEU A 527 -25.80 -32.44 50.83
CA LEU A 527 -27.24 -32.25 50.61
C LEU A 527 -27.85 -31.19 51.54
N PHE A 528 -27.32 -31.06 52.76
CA PHE A 528 -27.86 -30.20 53.81
C PHE A 528 -26.74 -29.37 54.43
N ALA A 529 -26.43 -28.23 53.81
CA ALA A 529 -25.26 -27.43 54.17
C ALA A 529 -25.22 -26.87 55.61
N SER A 530 -26.23 -27.11 56.48
CA SER A 530 -26.18 -26.78 57.94
C SER A 530 -27.38 -27.23 58.79
N SER A 531 -28.42 -27.89 58.26
CA SER A 531 -29.61 -28.30 59.05
C SER A 531 -30.34 -29.49 58.41
N THR A 532 -30.67 -30.49 59.22
CA THR A 532 -31.42 -31.71 58.84
C THR A 532 -32.91 -31.48 58.56
N THR A 533 -33.41 -30.23 58.63
CA THR A 533 -34.83 -29.90 58.45
C THR A 533 -35.17 -29.13 57.17
N ALA A 534 -34.20 -28.83 56.30
CA ALA A 534 -34.47 -28.18 55.01
C ALA A 534 -34.58 -29.20 53.86
N GLN A 535 -35.39 -28.91 52.84
CA GLN A 535 -35.50 -29.74 51.62
C GLN A 535 -34.12 -29.91 50.94
N PRO A 536 -33.84 -31.09 50.35
CA PRO A 536 -32.55 -31.37 49.74
C PRO A 536 -32.28 -30.42 48.57
N ILE A 537 -31.13 -29.74 48.60
CA ILE A 537 -30.71 -28.85 47.51
C ILE A 537 -30.11 -29.73 46.40
N LEU A 538 -30.92 -30.04 45.38
CA LEU A 538 -30.52 -30.88 44.24
C LEU A 538 -29.69 -30.15 43.18
N THR A 539 -29.65 -28.81 43.24
CA THR A 539 -28.95 -27.96 42.28
C THR A 539 -27.81 -27.20 42.96
N PRO A 540 -26.57 -27.26 42.44
CA PRO A 540 -25.46 -26.48 42.97
C PRO A 540 -25.81 -24.97 43.02
N ARG A 541 -25.53 -24.31 44.15
CA ARG A 541 -25.95 -22.91 44.39
C ARG A 541 -25.42 -21.92 43.33
N VAL A 542 -24.29 -22.22 42.71
CA VAL A 542 -23.72 -21.41 41.61
C VAL A 542 -24.62 -21.48 40.39
N LEU A 543 -25.03 -22.68 39.98
CA LEU A 543 -25.94 -22.88 38.85
C LEU A 543 -27.32 -22.25 39.08
N MET A 544 -27.81 -22.22 40.32
CA MET A 544 -29.08 -21.58 40.63
C MET A 544 -29.04 -20.07 40.40
N LYS A 545 -27.93 -19.39 40.76
CA LYS A 545 -27.75 -17.96 40.48
C LYS A 545 -27.64 -17.68 38.98
N GLU A 546 -26.87 -18.49 38.26
CA GLU A 546 -26.71 -18.34 36.80
C GLU A 546 -28.04 -18.59 36.06
N LEU A 547 -28.84 -19.55 36.52
CA LEU A 547 -30.18 -19.80 35.97
C LEU A 547 -31.14 -18.64 36.23
N ASP A 548 -31.13 -18.07 37.44
CA ASP A 548 -31.95 -16.89 37.77
C ASP A 548 -31.55 -15.65 36.94
N GLU A 549 -30.25 -15.46 36.68
CA GLU A 549 -29.75 -14.38 35.82
C GLU A 549 -30.10 -14.60 34.35
N MET A 550 -29.97 -15.83 33.87
CA MET A 550 -30.39 -16.21 32.53
C MET A 550 -31.89 -15.99 32.32
N GLU A 551 -32.73 -16.33 33.31
CA GLU A 551 -34.17 -16.10 33.25
C GLU A 551 -34.53 -14.61 33.18
N LYS A 552 -33.82 -13.76 33.92
CA LYS A 552 -33.96 -12.28 33.82
C LYS A 552 -33.56 -11.75 32.45
N ILE A 553 -32.49 -12.26 31.87
CA ILE A 553 -32.05 -11.87 30.51
C ILE A 553 -33.08 -12.32 29.47
N ASN A 554 -33.60 -13.54 29.62
CA ASN A 554 -34.60 -14.09 28.71
C ASN A 554 -35.90 -13.27 28.75
N ALA A 555 -36.34 -12.82 29.93
CA ALA A 555 -37.49 -11.92 30.06
C ALA A 555 -37.27 -10.57 29.35
N LYS A 556 -36.08 -9.96 29.48
CA LYS A 556 -35.72 -8.71 28.77
C LYS A 556 -35.68 -8.90 27.25
N LEU A 557 -35.15 -10.04 26.80
CA LEU A 557 -35.11 -10.36 25.37
C LEU A 557 -36.53 -10.52 24.82
N SER A 558 -37.40 -11.22 25.54
CA SER A 558 -38.81 -11.37 25.16
C SER A 558 -39.50 -10.02 24.96
N SER A 559 -39.32 -9.08 25.90
CA SER A 559 -39.90 -7.73 25.76
C SER A 559 -39.34 -6.94 24.56
N ALA A 560 -38.05 -7.05 24.28
CA ALA A 560 -37.43 -6.36 23.14
C ALA A 560 -37.91 -6.95 21.80
N VAL A 561 -38.08 -8.26 21.73
CA VAL A 561 -38.64 -8.94 20.54
C VAL A 561 -40.09 -8.51 20.31
N GLU A 562 -40.90 -8.41 21.36
CA GLU A 562 -42.27 -7.90 21.27
C GLU A 562 -42.33 -6.46 20.74
N GLU A 563 -41.42 -5.57 21.20
CA GLU A 563 -41.36 -4.20 20.70
C GLU A 563 -40.98 -4.14 19.21
N VAL A 564 -39.96 -4.90 18.79
CA VAL A 564 -39.51 -4.96 17.39
C VAL A 564 -40.60 -5.54 16.49
N THR A 565 -41.28 -6.60 16.93
CA THR A 565 -42.39 -7.21 16.18
C THR A 565 -43.57 -6.26 16.05
N LEU A 566 -43.89 -5.47 17.08
CA LEU A 566 -44.92 -4.44 17.02
C LEU A 566 -44.58 -3.36 15.98
N GLU A 567 -43.35 -2.82 16.01
CA GLU A 567 -42.89 -1.83 15.04
C GLU A 567 -42.85 -2.38 13.61
N HIS A 568 -42.45 -3.65 13.45
CA HIS A 568 -42.51 -4.33 12.16
C HIS A 568 -43.95 -4.43 11.64
N CYS A 569 -44.91 -4.83 12.48
CA CYS A 569 -46.32 -4.89 12.12
C CYS A 569 -46.86 -3.51 11.71
N LYS A 570 -46.56 -2.45 12.47
CA LYS A 570 -46.95 -1.07 12.12
C LYS A 570 -46.42 -0.65 10.75
N LYS A 571 -45.13 -0.87 10.50
CA LYS A 571 -44.51 -0.54 9.19
C LYS A 571 -45.11 -1.38 8.07
N ASN A 572 -45.42 -2.64 8.31
CA ASN A 572 -46.04 -3.50 7.32
C ASN A 572 -47.47 -3.03 6.96
N GLU A 573 -48.26 -2.60 7.93
CA GLU A 573 -49.57 -1.98 7.68
C GLU A 573 -49.44 -0.65 6.91
N ILE A 574 -48.46 0.20 7.23
CA ILE A 574 -48.17 1.42 6.45
C ILE A 574 -47.84 1.07 4.99
N VAL A 575 -47.02 0.04 4.76
CA VAL A 575 -46.66 -0.42 3.41
C VAL A 575 -47.86 -1.01 2.67
N LYS A 576 -48.77 -1.73 3.35
CA LYS A 576 -50.03 -2.21 2.74
C LYS A 576 -50.91 -1.04 2.31
N HIS A 577 -51.12 -0.06 3.19
CA HIS A 577 -51.95 1.12 2.90
C HIS A 577 -51.36 2.00 1.78
N HIS A 578 -50.03 2.08 1.65
CA HIS A 578 -49.33 2.89 0.63
C HIS A 578 -48.67 2.04 -0.47
N SER A 579 -49.20 0.87 -0.77
CA SER A 579 -48.58 -0.10 -1.69
C SER A 579 -48.29 0.46 -3.09
N GLN A 580 -49.16 1.32 -3.60
CA GLN A 580 -48.98 1.97 -4.91
C GLN A 580 -47.85 3.02 -4.89
N GLU A 581 -47.75 3.80 -3.81
CA GLU A 581 -46.72 4.83 -3.64
C GLU A 581 -45.34 4.22 -3.38
N VAL A 582 -45.26 3.17 -2.55
CA VAL A 582 -44.01 2.43 -2.33
C VAL A 582 -43.55 1.74 -3.62
N GLY A 583 -44.49 1.22 -4.43
CA GLY A 583 -44.19 0.67 -5.76
C GLY A 583 -43.71 1.73 -6.76
N LEU A 584 -44.19 2.97 -6.66
CA LEU A 584 -43.69 4.11 -7.43
C LEU A 584 -42.30 4.54 -6.94
N GLN A 585 -42.08 4.66 -5.64
CA GLN A 585 -40.76 4.99 -5.06
C GLN A 585 -39.70 3.95 -5.43
N ARG A 586 -40.01 2.66 -5.35
CA ARG A 586 -39.10 1.59 -5.77
C ARG A 586 -38.79 1.65 -7.26
N ARG A 587 -39.78 1.93 -8.11
CA ARG A 587 -39.57 2.12 -9.55
C ARG A 587 -38.72 3.35 -9.85
N VAL A 588 -38.98 4.48 -9.18
CA VAL A 588 -38.16 5.70 -9.28
C VAL A 588 -36.73 5.43 -8.84
N PHE A 589 -36.53 4.68 -7.75
CA PHE A 589 -35.21 4.30 -7.25
C PHE A 589 -34.46 3.41 -8.26
N VAL A 590 -35.12 2.39 -8.81
CA VAL A 590 -34.52 1.50 -9.83
C VAL A 590 -34.24 2.28 -11.13
N ASP A 591 -35.17 3.10 -11.59
CA ASP A 591 -35.00 3.90 -12.80
C ASP A 591 -33.91 4.98 -12.62
N PHE A 592 -33.69 5.49 -11.40
CA PHE A 592 -32.59 6.42 -11.11
C PHE A 592 -31.21 5.77 -11.35
N PHE A 593 -30.99 4.53 -10.90
CA PHE A 593 -29.71 3.85 -11.06
C PHE A 593 -29.56 3.14 -12.41
N CYS A 594 -30.63 2.57 -12.94
CA CYS A 594 -30.56 1.72 -14.12
C CYS A 594 -30.92 2.46 -15.43
N ASN A 595 -31.82 3.46 -15.40
CA ASN A 595 -32.33 4.12 -16.62
C ASN A 595 -32.70 5.61 -16.39
N PRO A 596 -31.70 6.50 -16.17
CA PRO A 596 -31.94 7.88 -15.74
C PRO A 596 -32.70 8.73 -16.76
N GLU A 597 -32.59 8.44 -18.06
CA GLU A 597 -33.32 9.14 -19.11
C GLU A 597 -34.82 8.84 -19.10
N ARG A 598 -35.21 7.62 -18.70
CA ARG A 598 -36.62 7.24 -18.54
C ARG A 598 -37.25 8.01 -17.37
N LEU A 599 -36.53 8.14 -16.26
CA LEU A 599 -36.97 8.92 -15.11
C LEU A 599 -37.14 10.41 -15.48
N ARG A 600 -36.17 10.99 -16.20
CA ARG A 600 -36.27 12.37 -16.71
C ARG A 600 -37.50 12.58 -17.59
N SER A 601 -37.83 11.63 -18.47
CA SER A 601 -39.01 11.72 -19.32
C SER A 601 -40.33 11.71 -18.53
N GLN A 602 -40.44 10.82 -17.52
CA GLN A 602 -41.61 10.71 -16.66
C GLN A 602 -41.82 11.96 -15.79
N VAL A 603 -40.73 12.53 -15.24
CA VAL A 603 -40.79 13.77 -14.48
C VAL A 603 -41.23 14.95 -15.36
N ARG A 604 -40.76 15.02 -16.61
CA ARG A 604 -41.22 16.05 -17.57
C ARG A 604 -42.71 15.91 -17.89
N GLU A 605 -43.20 14.69 -18.10
CA GLU A 605 -44.63 14.44 -18.35
C GLU A 605 -45.51 14.79 -17.15
N LEU A 606 -45.08 14.44 -15.93
CA LEU A 606 -45.74 14.82 -14.67
C LEU A 606 -45.76 16.34 -14.50
N THR A 607 -44.65 17.02 -14.76
CA THR A 607 -44.54 18.48 -14.67
C THR A 607 -45.48 19.14 -15.69
N ALA A 608 -45.59 18.58 -16.89
CA ALA A 608 -46.53 19.04 -17.90
C ALA A 608 -48.00 18.86 -17.48
N ARG A 609 -48.35 17.72 -16.86
CA ARG A 609 -49.71 17.47 -16.33
C ARG A 609 -50.07 18.40 -15.16
N VAL A 610 -49.14 18.66 -14.25
CA VAL A 610 -49.36 19.59 -13.14
C VAL A 610 -49.55 21.01 -13.66
N ARG A 611 -48.74 21.45 -14.62
CA ARG A 611 -48.92 22.76 -15.29
C ARG A 611 -50.26 22.85 -16.02
N ALA A 612 -50.72 21.76 -16.65
CA ALA A 612 -52.02 21.72 -17.30
C ALA A 612 -53.19 21.80 -16.29
N MET A 613 -53.07 21.19 -15.11
CA MET A 613 -54.08 21.31 -14.04
C MET A 613 -54.07 22.67 -13.33
N GLN A 614 -52.94 23.39 -13.33
CA GLN A 614 -52.85 24.76 -12.79
C GLN A 614 -53.35 25.82 -13.78
N ALA A 615 -53.46 25.48 -15.06
CA ALA A 615 -54.00 26.34 -16.12
C ALA A 615 -55.50 26.10 -16.38
N SER A 616 -56.10 25.12 -15.70
CA SER A 616 -57.55 24.93 -15.52
C SER A 616 -57.98 25.58 -14.21
#